data_AF-A0A970X1B5-F1
#
_entry.id   AF-A0A970X1B5-F1
#
_cell.length_a   1.000
_cell.length_b   1.000
_cell.length_c   1.000
_cell.angle_alpha   90.00
_cell.angle_beta   90.00
_cell.angle_gamma   90.00
#
_symmetry.space_group_name_H-M   'P 1'
#
loop_
_entity.id
_entity.type
_entity.pdbx_description
1 polymer ?
#
loop_
_entity_poly.entity_id
_entity_poly.type
_entity_poly.pdbx_seq_one_letter_code
_entity_poly.pdbx_strand_id
1 'polypeptide(L)'
;MRTMIIDTSTSFLYVAFIDEKKEIFQKLLKTPNNHSENLLNVIKEGLNEHRLEVKDFSKIIVGIGPGSYTGLRVSTIIAKMFAWTLNIPLYTISSLDVIASGYYHIDGKYAITSVAKKDYLYTRIVEIRKGKYSVLADDCFVLAEDFIKQIKEGGYQIIDEKSFKFSAFKIIELAQNEVIDLKALVPNYLRKANT
;
A
#
# COMPACT_ATOMS: atom_id res chain seq x y z
N MET A 1 9.81 -11.69 15.46
CA MET A 1 9.47 -12.04 14.04
C MET A 1 9.53 -10.78 13.20
N ARG A 2 10.18 -10.82 12.03
CA ARG A 2 10.36 -9.62 11.18
C ARG A 2 9.45 -9.61 9.96
N THR A 3 8.91 -8.43 9.65
CA THR A 3 8.03 -8.17 8.51
C THR A 3 8.63 -7.09 7.64
N MET A 4 8.69 -7.33 6.33
CA MET A 4 9.03 -6.32 5.32
C MET A 4 7.75 -5.84 4.65
N ILE A 5 7.55 -4.53 4.57
CA ILE A 5 6.44 -3.91 3.87
C ILE A 5 7.00 -3.17 2.67
N ILE A 6 6.43 -3.38 1.48
CA ILE A 6 6.83 -2.67 0.26
C ILE A 6 5.62 -2.21 -0.54
N ASP A 7 5.65 -0.98 -1.03
CA ASP A 7 4.68 -0.43 -1.98
C ASP A 7 5.38 0.55 -2.92
N THR A 8 5.14 0.41 -4.23
CA THR A 8 5.64 1.34 -5.26
C THR A 8 4.55 1.74 -6.25
N SER A 9 3.28 1.56 -5.88
CA SER A 9 2.12 1.78 -6.74
C SER A 9 1.79 3.26 -6.93
N THR A 10 2.02 4.11 -5.93
CA THR A 10 1.69 5.54 -6.00
C THR A 10 2.88 6.35 -6.51
N SER A 11 2.84 7.68 -6.44
CA SER A 11 4.04 8.50 -6.68
C SER A 11 5.13 8.28 -5.63
N PHE A 12 4.84 7.50 -4.59
CA PHE A 12 5.76 7.15 -3.52
C PHE A 12 6.18 5.68 -3.58
N LEU A 13 7.47 5.48 -3.35
CA LEU A 13 8.05 4.22 -2.92
C LEU A 13 8.07 4.22 -1.39
N TYR A 14 7.46 3.20 -0.80
CA TYR A 14 7.42 2.97 0.63
C TYR A 14 8.06 1.62 0.95
N VAL A 15 9.02 1.62 1.88
CA VAL A 15 9.63 0.41 2.44
C VAL A 15 9.68 0.56 3.95
N ALA A 16 9.27 -0.47 4.68
CA ALA A 16 9.43 -0.52 6.14
C ALA A 16 9.80 -1.91 6.62
N PHE A 17 10.66 -1.97 7.65
CA PHE A 17 11.06 -3.19 8.34
C PHE A 17 10.59 -3.13 9.79
N ILE A 18 9.78 -4.10 10.18
CA ILE A 18 9.23 -4.19 11.53
C ILE A 18 9.76 -5.45 12.19
N ASP A 19 10.26 -5.33 13.42
CA ASP A 19 10.58 -6.46 14.28
C ASP A 19 9.66 -6.43 15.49
N GLU A 20 8.68 -7.33 15.45
CA GLU A 20 7.60 -7.43 16.43
C GLU A 20 6.84 -6.11 16.62
N LYS A 21 7.21 -5.32 17.63
CA LYS A 21 6.57 -4.05 17.99
C LYS A 21 7.45 -2.83 17.72
N LYS A 22 8.58 -3.02 17.03
CA LYS A 22 9.53 -1.96 16.75
C LYS A 22 9.66 -1.75 15.25
N GLU A 23 9.46 -0.51 14.82
CA GLU A 23 9.88 -0.08 13.49
C GLU A 23 11.40 0.07 13.51
N ILE A 24 12.07 -0.77 12.71
CA ILE A 24 13.54 -0.76 12.58
C ILE A 24 13.93 0.26 11.53
N PHE A 25 13.24 0.24 10.39
CA PHE A 25 13.56 1.04 9.22
C PHE A 25 12.26 1.49 8.55
N GLN A 26 12.23 2.74 8.10
CA GLN A 26 11.17 3.27 7.25
C GLN A 26 11.80 4.22 6.24
N LYS A 27 11.45 4.04 4.97
CA LYS A 27 11.84 4.95 3.90
C LYS A 27 10.63 5.27 3.03
N LEU A 28 10.47 6.56 2.77
CA LEU A 28 9.52 7.09 1.82
C LEU A 28 10.28 7.93 0.78
N LEU A 29 10.18 7.57 -0.48
CA LEU A 29 10.77 8.33 -1.58
C LEU A 29 9.69 8.72 -2.59
N LYS A 30 9.64 9.99 -2.95
CA LYS A 30 8.83 10.44 -4.08
C LYS A 30 9.57 10.10 -5.37
N THR A 31 9.06 9.15 -6.14
CA THR A 31 9.71 8.66 -7.36
C THR A 31 8.78 8.88 -8.56
N PRO A 32 8.94 9.96 -9.33
CA PRO A 32 8.03 10.25 -10.41
C PRO A 32 8.12 9.27 -11.60
N ASN A 33 9.24 8.56 -11.83
CA ASN A 33 9.38 7.67 -13.00
C ASN A 33 10.37 6.47 -12.87
N ASN A 34 11.14 6.31 -11.77
CA ASN A 34 12.19 5.27 -11.64
C ASN A 34 11.91 4.29 -10.47
N HIS A 35 10.77 3.61 -10.48
CA HIS A 35 10.34 2.79 -9.33
C HIS A 35 11.18 1.52 -9.12
N SER A 36 11.72 0.90 -10.18
CA SER A 36 12.42 -0.39 -10.13
C SER A 36 13.81 -0.35 -9.50
N GLU A 37 14.68 0.55 -9.95
CA GLU A 37 16.03 0.67 -9.41
C GLU A 37 16.02 1.15 -7.95
N ASN A 38 15.07 2.02 -7.61
CA ASN A 38 14.99 2.60 -6.28
C ASN A 38 14.54 1.59 -5.21
N LEU A 39 13.64 0.64 -5.54
CA LEU A 39 13.11 -0.28 -4.52
C LEU A 39 14.19 -1.19 -3.94
N LEU A 40 14.96 -1.88 -4.78
CA LEU A 40 16.03 -2.75 -4.30
C LEU A 40 17.14 -1.97 -3.59
N ASN A 41 17.42 -0.74 -4.04
CA ASN A 41 18.41 0.12 -3.39
C ASN A 41 17.97 0.51 -1.97
N VAL A 42 16.70 0.90 -1.79
CA VAL A 42 16.15 1.22 -0.47
C VAL A 42 16.11 0.00 0.45
N ILE A 43 15.76 -1.16 -0.09
CA ILE A 43 15.80 -2.41 0.70
C ILE A 43 17.24 -2.70 1.14
N LYS A 44 18.21 -2.62 0.22
CA LYS A 44 19.64 -2.79 0.56
C LYS A 44 20.14 -1.78 1.59
N GLU A 45 19.71 -0.52 1.47
CA GLU A 45 20.01 0.55 2.43
C GLU A 45 19.58 0.13 3.85
N GLY A 46 18.30 -0.20 4.03
CA GLY A 46 17.79 -0.62 5.34
C GLY A 46 18.45 -1.90 5.87
N LEU A 47 18.76 -2.86 4.99
CA LEU A 47 19.44 -4.09 5.38
C LEU A 47 20.84 -3.78 5.92
N ASN A 48 21.60 -2.97 5.19
CA ASN A 48 22.97 -2.61 5.57
C ASN A 48 23.01 -1.75 6.83
N GLU A 49 22.13 -0.74 6.94
CA GLU A 49 22.06 0.17 8.10
C GLU A 49 21.82 -0.60 9.41
N HIS A 50 20.97 -1.63 9.35
CA HIS A 50 20.58 -2.41 10.51
C HIS A 50 21.27 -3.77 10.61
N ARG A 51 22.27 -4.04 9.75
CA ARG A 51 23.03 -5.30 9.69
C ARG A 51 22.12 -6.54 9.61
N LEU A 52 21.08 -6.43 8.79
CA LEU A 52 20.12 -7.49 8.53
C LEU A 52 20.43 -8.15 7.19
N GLU A 53 20.02 -9.41 7.06
CA GLU A 53 19.96 -10.13 5.82
C GLU A 53 18.49 -10.36 5.41
N VAL A 54 18.23 -10.59 4.12
CA VAL A 54 16.86 -10.88 3.63
C VAL A 54 16.27 -12.12 4.34
N LYS A 55 17.11 -13.09 4.69
CA LYS A 55 16.69 -14.31 5.42
C LYS A 55 16.21 -14.05 6.85
N ASP A 56 16.47 -12.86 7.41
CA ASP A 56 15.99 -12.50 8.74
C ASP A 56 14.49 -12.17 8.77
N PHE A 57 13.87 -12.01 7.60
CA PHE A 57 12.46 -11.71 7.44
C PHE A 57 11.63 -13.00 7.41
N SER A 58 10.53 -12.97 8.16
CA SER A 58 9.59 -14.09 8.29
C SER A 58 8.26 -13.85 7.57
N LYS A 59 8.06 -12.65 7.02
CA LYS A 59 6.83 -12.22 6.36
C LYS A 59 7.10 -11.05 5.42
N ILE A 60 6.44 -11.04 4.27
CA ILE A 60 6.40 -9.91 3.35
C ILE A 60 4.96 -9.40 3.24
N ILE A 61 4.77 -8.08 3.22
CA ILE A 61 3.52 -7.40 2.88
C ILE A 61 3.78 -6.54 1.65
N VAL A 62 2.92 -6.66 0.64
CA VAL A 62 3.03 -5.88 -0.59
C VAL A 62 1.75 -5.12 -0.89
N GLY A 63 1.90 -3.83 -1.22
CA GLY A 63 0.83 -3.04 -1.81
C GLY A 63 0.54 -3.52 -3.23
N ILE A 64 -0.69 -3.94 -3.51
CA ILE A 64 -1.08 -4.50 -4.81
C ILE A 64 -1.81 -3.50 -5.71
N GLY A 65 -1.83 -2.23 -5.34
CA GLY A 65 -2.52 -1.18 -6.07
C GLY A 65 -3.85 -0.81 -5.46
N PRO A 66 -4.62 0.05 -6.16
CA PRO A 66 -4.36 0.57 -7.52
C PRO A 66 -3.25 1.62 -7.62
N GLY A 67 -2.77 1.88 -8.85
CA GLY A 67 -1.73 2.88 -9.11
C GLY A 67 -0.95 2.69 -10.42
N SER A 68 0.30 3.16 -10.43
CA SER A 68 1.31 3.05 -11.49
C SER A 68 1.51 1.60 -11.93
N TYR A 69 1.25 1.33 -13.21
CA TYR A 69 1.39 -0.01 -13.79
C TYR A 69 2.79 -0.60 -13.62
N THR A 70 3.82 0.22 -13.86
CA THR A 70 5.22 -0.17 -13.71
C THR A 70 5.53 -0.42 -12.24
N GLY A 71 5.11 0.49 -11.36
CA GLY A 71 5.30 0.38 -9.92
C GLY A 71 4.69 -0.88 -9.33
N LEU A 72 3.47 -1.23 -9.73
CA LEU A 72 2.78 -2.44 -9.28
C LEU A 72 3.50 -3.72 -9.68
N ARG A 73 3.95 -3.81 -10.91
CA ARG A 73 4.69 -4.98 -11.41
C ARG A 73 6.01 -5.18 -10.65
N VAL A 74 6.72 -4.09 -10.41
CA VAL A 74 8.01 -4.11 -9.71
C VAL A 74 7.85 -4.64 -8.28
N SER A 75 6.99 -4.01 -7.48
CA SER A 75 6.79 -4.40 -6.07
C SER A 75 6.28 -5.83 -5.95
N THR A 76 5.28 -6.22 -6.75
CA THR A 76 4.74 -7.58 -6.68
C THR A 76 5.71 -8.65 -7.13
N ILE A 77 6.53 -8.42 -8.18
CA ILE A 77 7.58 -9.37 -8.58
C ILE A 77 8.62 -9.53 -7.48
N ILE A 78 9.13 -8.42 -6.92
CA ILE A 78 10.14 -8.46 -5.86
C ILE A 78 9.59 -9.17 -4.61
N ALA A 79 8.37 -8.83 -4.18
CA ALA A 79 7.72 -9.49 -3.06
C ALA A 79 7.54 -11.00 -3.27
N LYS A 80 7.04 -11.41 -4.45
CA LYS A 80 6.91 -12.83 -4.84
C LYS A 80 8.25 -13.53 -4.81
N MET A 81 9.31 -12.90 -5.32
CA MET A 81 10.62 -13.52 -5.34
C MET A 81 11.20 -13.73 -3.94
N PHE A 82 11.07 -12.76 -3.04
CA PHE A 82 11.50 -12.93 -1.66
C PHE A 82 10.67 -14.01 -0.95
N ALA A 83 9.34 -13.95 -1.07
CA ALA A 83 8.45 -14.93 -0.45
C ALA A 83 8.75 -16.36 -0.92
N TRP A 84 8.92 -16.57 -2.22
CA TRP A 84 9.29 -17.86 -2.79
C TRP A 84 10.67 -18.30 -2.30
N THR A 85 11.70 -17.48 -2.51
CA THR A 85 13.10 -17.87 -2.23
C THR A 85 13.32 -18.20 -0.75
N LEU A 86 12.66 -17.47 0.15
CA LEU A 86 12.78 -17.66 1.59
C LEU A 86 11.76 -18.66 2.15
N ASN A 87 10.80 -19.10 1.33
CA ASN A 87 9.67 -19.91 1.74
C ASN A 87 8.90 -19.29 2.94
N ILE A 88 8.55 -18.01 2.82
CA ILE A 88 7.82 -17.23 3.83
C ILE A 88 6.50 -16.70 3.28
N PRO A 89 5.49 -16.46 4.14
CA PRO A 89 4.19 -15.97 3.70
C PRO A 89 4.27 -14.56 3.11
N LEU A 90 3.48 -14.35 2.06
CA LEU A 90 3.25 -13.06 1.41
C LEU A 90 1.82 -12.62 1.67
N TYR A 91 1.64 -11.40 2.16
CA TYR A 91 0.33 -10.77 2.34
C TYR A 91 0.17 -9.57 1.42
N THR A 92 -1.08 -9.29 1.05
CA THR A 92 -1.41 -8.14 0.20
C THR A 92 -2.24 -7.10 0.95
N ILE A 93 -2.10 -5.85 0.51
CA ILE A 93 -2.90 -4.74 0.98
C ILE A 93 -3.21 -3.77 -0.18
N SER A 94 -4.35 -3.08 -0.11
CA SER A 94 -4.64 -1.96 -1.00
C SER A 94 -3.59 -0.86 -0.80
N SER A 95 -3.06 -0.36 -1.89
CA SER A 95 -2.12 0.75 -1.85
C SER A 95 -2.75 2.07 -1.40
N LEU A 96 -4.07 2.20 -1.53
CA LEU A 96 -4.83 3.31 -0.96
C LEU A 96 -4.87 3.19 0.58
N ASP A 97 -5.02 1.98 1.13
CA ASP A 97 -4.89 1.78 2.57
C ASP A 97 -3.46 2.05 3.06
N VAL A 98 -2.43 1.77 2.26
CA VAL A 98 -1.04 2.08 2.64
C VAL A 98 -0.85 3.58 2.87
N ILE A 99 -1.30 4.44 1.94
CA ILE A 99 -1.15 5.90 2.07
C ILE A 99 -2.03 6.53 3.16
N ALA A 100 -3.11 5.85 3.56
CA ALA A 100 -4.05 6.32 4.58
C ALA A 100 -3.87 5.64 5.95
N SER A 101 -3.01 4.61 6.04
CA SER A 101 -2.84 3.78 7.24
C SER A 101 -2.59 4.57 8.52
N GLY A 102 -1.89 5.70 8.43
CA GLY A 102 -1.62 6.60 9.55
C GLY A 102 -2.85 7.36 10.06
N TYR A 103 -3.98 7.34 9.38
CA TYR A 103 -5.25 7.95 9.82
C TYR A 103 -6.17 6.99 10.56
N TYR A 104 -6.02 5.67 10.39
CA TYR A 104 -6.99 4.68 10.87
C TYR A 104 -6.94 4.39 12.37
N HIS A 105 -6.37 5.29 13.15
CA HIS A 105 -6.49 5.34 14.61
C HIS A 105 -7.51 6.39 15.08
N ILE A 106 -8.09 7.13 14.14
CA ILE A 106 -9.07 8.19 14.38
C ILE A 106 -10.40 7.71 13.82
N ASP A 107 -11.46 7.80 14.63
CA ASP A 107 -12.82 7.52 14.18
C ASP A 107 -13.24 8.55 13.11
N GLY A 108 -13.81 8.07 12.01
CA GLY A 108 -14.16 8.92 10.88
C GLY A 108 -14.44 8.14 9.61
N LYS A 109 -14.95 8.88 8.61
CA LYS A 109 -15.16 8.37 7.25
C LYS A 109 -14.11 8.95 6.34
N TYR A 110 -13.42 8.09 5.60
CA TYR A 110 -12.31 8.49 4.75
C TYR A 110 -12.57 8.09 3.30
N ALA A 111 -12.32 9.02 2.39
CA ALA A 111 -12.24 8.75 0.96
C ALA A 111 -10.79 8.93 0.53
N ILE A 112 -10.13 7.81 0.27
CA ILE A 112 -8.74 7.82 -0.16
C ILE A 112 -8.73 7.98 -1.66
N THR A 113 -7.93 8.89 -2.20
CA THR A 113 -7.85 9.16 -3.64
C THR A 113 -6.41 9.18 -4.14
N SER A 114 -6.21 8.65 -5.34
CA SER A 114 -4.98 8.78 -6.11
C SER A 114 -5.32 9.06 -7.57
N VAL A 115 -4.51 9.88 -8.24
CA VAL A 115 -4.78 10.26 -9.64
C VAL A 115 -4.49 9.06 -10.53
N ALA A 116 -5.50 8.57 -11.25
CA ALA A 116 -5.34 7.44 -12.16
C ALA A 116 -4.91 7.91 -13.56
N LYS A 117 -5.67 8.84 -14.13
CA LYS A 117 -5.38 9.54 -15.39
C LYS A 117 -6.14 10.86 -15.41
N LYS A 118 -6.01 11.66 -16.48
CA LYS A 118 -6.75 12.92 -16.62
C LYS A 118 -8.24 12.71 -16.32
N ASP A 119 -8.76 13.47 -15.36
CA ASP A 119 -10.16 13.48 -14.89
C ASP A 119 -10.64 12.24 -14.11
N TYR A 120 -9.78 11.22 -13.89
CA TYR A 120 -10.16 10.00 -13.16
C TYR A 120 -9.28 9.74 -11.94
N LEU A 121 -9.90 9.21 -10.89
CA LEU A 121 -9.27 8.83 -9.64
C LEU A 121 -9.37 7.33 -9.42
N TYR A 122 -8.35 6.77 -8.81
CA TYR A 122 -8.52 5.58 -7.98
C TYR A 122 -9.02 6.00 -6.62
N THR A 123 -9.97 5.27 -6.06
CA THR A 123 -10.48 5.57 -4.73
C THR A 123 -10.91 4.35 -3.94
N ARG A 124 -10.90 4.49 -2.62
CA ARG A 124 -11.39 3.52 -1.64
C ARG A 124 -12.13 4.29 -0.56
N ILE A 125 -13.28 3.79 -0.13
CA ILE A 125 -14.05 4.39 0.95
C ILE A 125 -13.99 3.48 2.17
N VAL A 126 -13.59 4.06 3.30
CA VAL A 126 -13.50 3.33 4.56
C VAL A 126 -14.14 4.12 5.70
N GLU A 127 -14.59 3.40 6.71
CA GLU A 127 -15.06 3.98 7.97
C GLU A 127 -14.31 3.33 9.13
N ILE A 128 -13.81 4.18 10.02
CA ILE A 128 -13.31 3.79 11.33
C ILE A 128 -14.39 4.17 12.35
N ARG A 129 -14.95 3.17 13.01
CA ARG A 129 -16.00 3.37 14.02
C ARG A 129 -15.68 2.60 15.28
N LYS A 130 -15.51 3.29 16.40
CA LYS A 130 -15.06 2.72 17.68
C LYS A 130 -13.75 1.93 17.50
N GLY A 131 -12.81 2.49 16.73
CA GLY A 131 -11.53 1.87 16.39
C GLY A 131 -11.60 0.69 15.43
N LYS A 132 -12.79 0.30 14.94
CA LYS A 132 -12.95 -0.79 13.98
C LYS A 132 -12.86 -0.26 12.55
N TYR A 133 -11.92 -0.79 11.77
CA TYR A 133 -11.80 -0.53 10.33
C TYR A 133 -12.87 -1.31 9.55
N SER A 134 -13.52 -0.63 8.60
CA SER A 134 -14.46 -1.23 7.67
C SER A 134 -14.35 -0.59 6.28
N VAL A 135 -14.45 -1.42 5.25
CA VAL A 135 -14.45 -0.98 3.85
C VAL A 135 -15.89 -0.75 3.43
N LEU A 136 -16.25 0.49 3.11
CA LEU A 136 -17.58 0.84 2.60
C LEU A 136 -17.65 0.71 1.07
N ALA A 137 -16.53 0.98 0.39
CA ALA A 137 -16.35 0.70 -1.03
C ALA A 137 -14.89 0.29 -1.27
N ASP A 138 -14.71 -0.87 -1.92
CA ASP A 138 -13.39 -1.38 -2.30
C ASP A 138 -12.72 -0.46 -3.32
N ASP A 139 -11.48 -0.77 -3.68
CA ASP A 139 -10.73 0.03 -4.63
C ASP A 139 -11.48 0.12 -5.97
N CYS A 140 -11.77 1.33 -6.42
CA CYS A 140 -12.53 1.60 -7.64
C CYS A 140 -11.93 2.74 -8.46
N PHE A 141 -12.31 2.79 -9.73
CA PHE A 141 -11.90 3.81 -10.70
C PHE A 141 -13.10 4.69 -11.04
N VAL A 142 -13.01 5.99 -10.77
CA VAL A 142 -14.15 6.92 -10.80
C VAL A 142 -13.82 8.23 -11.51
N LEU A 143 -14.83 8.93 -12.01
CA LEU A 143 -14.69 10.30 -12.51
C LEU A 143 -14.51 11.27 -11.33
N ALA A 144 -13.49 12.13 -11.40
CA ALA A 144 -13.05 12.93 -10.25
C ALA A 144 -14.09 13.96 -9.79
N GLU A 145 -14.72 14.67 -10.72
CA GLU A 145 -15.61 15.80 -10.41
C GLU A 145 -16.86 15.35 -9.62
N ASP A 146 -17.59 14.37 -10.16
CA ASP A 146 -18.79 13.82 -9.52
C ASP A 146 -18.47 13.19 -8.17
N PHE A 147 -17.38 12.43 -8.12
CA PHE A 147 -16.97 11.74 -6.91
C PHE A 147 -16.60 12.72 -5.79
N ILE A 148 -15.75 13.72 -6.06
CA ILE A 148 -15.34 14.70 -5.04
C ILE A 148 -16.56 15.45 -4.49
N LYS A 149 -17.54 15.77 -5.33
CA LYS A 149 -18.78 16.39 -4.90
C LYS A 149 -19.56 15.50 -3.92
N GLN A 150 -19.83 14.25 -4.30
CA GLN A 150 -20.55 13.28 -3.46
C GLN A 150 -19.88 13.05 -2.10
N ILE A 151 -18.55 12.92 -2.10
CA ILE A 151 -17.74 12.68 -0.90
C ILE A 151 -17.76 13.87 0.05
N LYS A 152 -17.71 15.11 -0.48
CA LYS A 152 -17.84 16.32 0.34
C LYS A 152 -19.23 16.43 0.96
N GLU A 153 -20.28 16.16 0.19
CA GLU A 153 -21.67 16.17 0.69
C GLU A 153 -21.91 15.09 1.76
N GLY A 154 -21.25 13.93 1.62
CA GLY A 154 -21.31 12.83 2.58
C GLY A 154 -20.47 13.00 3.86
N GLY A 155 -19.73 14.12 3.99
CA GLY A 155 -18.92 14.42 5.18
C GLY A 155 -17.66 13.56 5.33
N TYR A 156 -17.15 13.00 4.23
CA TYR A 156 -15.93 12.20 4.23
C TYR A 156 -14.69 13.09 4.24
N GLN A 157 -13.68 12.69 5.01
CA GLN A 157 -12.36 13.29 4.92
C GLN A 157 -11.62 12.71 3.72
N ILE A 158 -11.17 13.58 2.81
CA ILE A 158 -10.38 13.17 1.65
C ILE A 158 -8.91 13.02 2.07
N ILE A 159 -8.32 11.87 1.75
CA ILE A 159 -6.88 11.61 1.89
C ILE A 159 -6.31 11.38 0.49
N ASP A 160 -5.25 12.07 0.15
CA ASP A 160 -4.59 11.97 -1.16
C ASP A 160 -3.06 11.88 -1.02
N GLU A 161 -2.38 11.80 -2.16
CA GLU A 161 -0.91 11.78 -2.23
C GLU A 161 -0.23 13.09 -1.76
N LYS A 162 -0.99 14.13 -1.39
CA LYS A 162 -0.45 15.36 -0.77
C LYS A 162 -0.63 15.38 0.74
N SER A 163 -1.52 14.54 1.27
CA SER A 163 -1.94 14.49 2.67
C SER A 163 -1.78 13.12 3.30
N PHE A 164 -1.08 12.18 2.64
CA PHE A 164 -0.87 10.82 3.12
C PHE A 164 -0.25 10.78 4.53
N LYS A 165 -0.53 9.70 5.26
CA LYS A 165 0.16 9.33 6.51
C LYS A 165 0.33 7.82 6.55
N PHE A 166 1.54 7.37 6.88
CA PHE A 166 1.87 5.95 6.96
C PHE A 166 1.88 5.47 8.41
N SER A 167 1.43 4.24 8.63
CA SER A 167 1.63 3.50 9.87
C SER A 167 1.88 2.03 9.53
N ALA A 168 3.14 1.60 9.65
CA ALA A 168 3.51 0.22 9.38
C ALA A 168 2.74 -0.80 10.25
N PHE A 169 2.49 -0.45 11.51
CA PHE A 169 1.70 -1.30 12.41
C PHE A 169 0.25 -1.46 11.94
N LYS A 170 -0.38 -0.36 11.48
CA LYS A 170 -1.73 -0.45 10.93
C LYS A 170 -1.75 -1.22 9.60
N ILE A 171 -0.72 -1.09 8.77
CA ILE A 171 -0.58 -1.90 7.55
C ILE A 171 -0.51 -3.39 7.91
N ILE A 172 0.28 -3.78 8.92
CA ILE A 172 0.37 -5.17 9.39
C ILE A 172 -0.98 -5.68 9.90
N GLU A 173 -1.73 -4.85 10.63
CA GLU A 173 -3.07 -5.19 11.13
C GLU A 173 -4.07 -5.46 10.00
N LEU A 174 -4.01 -4.66 8.93
CA LEU A 174 -4.94 -4.71 7.80
C LEU A 174 -4.57 -5.74 6.73
N ALA A 175 -3.29 -6.07 6.57
CA ALA A 175 -2.81 -7.02 5.56
C ALA A 175 -3.12 -8.48 5.94
N GLN A 176 -4.40 -8.85 5.86
CA GLN A 176 -4.92 -10.16 6.28
C GLN A 176 -4.96 -11.19 5.14
N ASN A 177 -4.81 -10.74 3.89
CA ASN A 177 -4.94 -11.58 2.71
C ASN A 177 -3.60 -12.27 2.38
N GLU A 178 -3.44 -13.51 2.85
CA GLU A 178 -2.29 -14.34 2.48
C GLU A 178 -2.41 -14.83 1.03
N VAL A 179 -1.31 -14.74 0.29
CA VAL A 179 -1.21 -15.20 -1.09
C VAL A 179 -0.88 -16.69 -1.09
N ILE A 180 -1.90 -17.52 -1.27
CA ILE A 180 -1.75 -18.98 -1.29
C ILE A 180 -0.98 -19.47 -2.53
N ASP A 181 -1.33 -18.94 -3.71
CA ASP A 181 -0.59 -19.19 -4.95
C ASP A 181 0.17 -17.94 -5.39
N LEU A 182 1.46 -17.90 -5.06
CA LEU A 182 2.36 -16.81 -5.46
C LEU A 182 2.35 -16.59 -6.98
N LYS A 183 2.21 -17.64 -7.81
CA LYS A 183 2.23 -17.50 -9.27
C LYS A 183 0.97 -16.80 -9.76
N ALA A 184 -0.19 -17.11 -9.15
CA ALA A 184 -1.47 -16.51 -9.49
C ALA A 184 -1.67 -15.08 -8.96
N LEU A 185 -0.78 -14.54 -8.12
CA LEU A 185 -0.88 -13.15 -7.66
C LEU A 185 -0.79 -12.18 -8.84
N VAL A 186 -1.90 -11.46 -9.08
CA VAL A 186 -2.03 -10.39 -10.06
C VAL A 186 -2.30 -9.07 -9.33
N PRO A 187 -1.59 -7.97 -9.65
CA PRO A 187 -1.88 -6.66 -9.08
C PRO A 187 -3.30 -6.17 -9.40
N ASN A 188 -3.85 -5.35 -8.52
CA ASN A 188 -5.10 -4.64 -8.72
C ASN A 188 -4.89 -3.44 -9.65
N TYR A 189 -5.04 -3.64 -10.96
CA TYR A 189 -4.78 -2.59 -11.96
C TYR A 189 -5.96 -1.62 -12.20
N LEU A 190 -7.18 -1.95 -11.77
CA LEU A 190 -8.41 -1.17 -11.96
C LEU A 190 -8.52 -0.40 -13.30
N ARG A 191 -8.47 -1.13 -14.42
CA ARG A 191 -8.36 -0.51 -15.76
C ARG A 191 -9.67 0.04 -16.33
N LYS A 192 -10.81 -0.20 -15.69
CA LYS A 192 -12.13 0.24 -16.15
C LYS A 192 -12.96 0.71 -14.95
N ALA A 193 -13.80 1.73 -15.17
CA ALA A 193 -14.80 2.11 -14.20
C ALA A 193 -15.75 0.93 -13.97
N ASN A 194 -16.08 0.67 -12.71
CA ASN A 194 -17.25 -0.15 -12.41
C ASN A 194 -18.44 0.71 -12.80
N THR A 195 -19.02 0.45 -13.97
CA THR A 195 -20.33 0.98 -14.39
C THR A 195 -21.43 0.49 -13.48
#